data_AF-A0A7V7E6Y2-F1
#
_entry.id   AF-A0A7V7E6Y2-F1
#
_cell.length_a   1.000
_cell.length_b   1.000
_cell.length_c   1.000
_cell.angle_alpha   90.00
_cell.angle_beta   90.00
_cell.angle_gamma   90.00
#
_symmetry.space_group_name_H-M   'P 1'
#
loop_
_entity.id
_entity.type
_entity.pdbx_description
1 polymer ?
#
loop_
_entity_poly.entity_id
_entity_poly.type
_entity_poly.pdbx_seq_one_letter_code
_entity_poly.pdbx_strand_id
1 'polypeptide(L)'
;HFAIDVAAASALFVQFLAFNVQQMDVPLGIFGGFTTSHGRLNAKKLGLLPLVTAARAKAVRGRIEVTGTTDRYTALQSAGVIHPEDLTGLLEALETILAFMLEQQLADIDAGIKPSANVEPRKFPVYRQRMLKSAFQRIRTLKALMA
;
A
#
# COMPACT_ATOMS: atom_id res chain seq x y z
N HIS A 1 25.28 -6.82 -0.98
CA HIS A 1 25.51 -6.53 -2.42
C HIS A 1 25.03 -7.66 -3.33
N PHE A 2 25.61 -8.88 -3.29
CA PHE A 2 25.27 -9.99 -4.21
C PHE A 2 23.77 -10.23 -4.46
N ALA A 3 22.93 -10.30 -3.40
CA ALA A 3 21.52 -10.60 -3.56
C ALA A 3 20.71 -9.51 -4.32
N ILE A 4 21.00 -8.22 -4.08
CA ILE A 4 20.31 -7.12 -4.76
C ILE A 4 20.81 -7.00 -6.20
N ASP A 5 22.10 -7.18 -6.43
CA ASP A 5 22.68 -7.15 -7.78
C ASP A 5 22.15 -8.29 -8.65
N VAL A 6 22.07 -9.51 -8.12
CA VAL A 6 21.49 -10.68 -8.80
C VAL A 6 19.99 -10.48 -9.06
N ALA A 7 19.26 -9.95 -8.07
CA ALA A 7 17.82 -9.68 -8.21
C ALA A 7 17.53 -8.57 -9.24
N ALA A 8 18.31 -7.49 -9.26
CA ALA A 8 18.17 -6.37 -10.19
C ALA A 8 18.58 -6.75 -11.63
N ALA A 9 19.56 -7.65 -11.78
CA ALA A 9 19.99 -8.16 -13.08
C ALA A 9 18.99 -9.16 -13.69
N SER A 10 18.12 -9.77 -12.88
CA SER A 10 17.09 -10.69 -13.37
C SER A 10 15.82 -9.95 -13.79
N ALA A 11 15.71 -9.66 -15.09
CA ALA A 11 14.51 -9.04 -15.67
C ALA A 11 13.23 -9.83 -15.33
N LEU A 12 13.31 -11.16 -15.34
CA LEU A 12 12.22 -12.04 -14.97
C LEU A 12 11.78 -11.84 -13.51
N PHE A 13 12.72 -11.72 -12.57
CA PHE A 13 12.42 -11.50 -11.15
C PHE A 13 11.72 -10.15 -10.91
N VAL A 14 12.22 -9.08 -11.55
CA VAL A 14 11.61 -7.74 -11.46
C VAL A 14 10.20 -7.74 -12.07
N GLN A 15 10.03 -8.42 -13.22
CA GLN A 15 8.73 -8.55 -13.87
C GLN A 15 7.74 -9.36 -13.02
N PHE A 16 8.18 -10.44 -12.35
CA PHE A 16 7.35 -11.17 -11.40
C PHE A 16 6.90 -10.31 -10.22
N LEU A 17 7.79 -9.48 -9.66
CA LEU A 17 7.43 -8.58 -8.56
C LEU A 17 6.41 -7.52 -9.00
N ALA A 18 6.57 -6.97 -10.20
CA ALA A 18 5.62 -6.04 -10.78
C ALA A 18 4.25 -6.70 -11.02
N PHE A 19 4.24 -7.89 -11.64
CA PHE A 19 3.03 -8.68 -11.88
C PHE A 19 2.28 -9.02 -10.59
N ASN A 20 3.00 -9.38 -9.53
CA ASN A 20 2.39 -9.65 -8.22
C ASN A 20 1.65 -8.44 -7.65
N VAL A 21 2.16 -7.22 -7.84
CA VAL A 21 1.47 -6.00 -7.38
C VAL A 21 0.21 -5.76 -8.19
N GLN A 22 0.24 -5.95 -9.51
CA GLN A 22 -0.91 -5.73 -10.38
C GLN A 22 -2.13 -6.58 -10.01
N GLN A 23 -1.91 -7.85 -9.65
CA GLN A 23 -2.96 -8.83 -9.36
C GLN A 23 -3.67 -8.61 -8.00
N MET A 24 -3.19 -7.68 -7.16
CA MET A 24 -3.81 -7.46 -5.83
C MET A 24 -5.13 -6.69 -5.92
N ASP A 25 -6.15 -7.08 -5.16
CA ASP A 25 -7.42 -6.34 -5.15
C ASP A 25 -7.30 -4.95 -4.50
N VAL A 26 -8.16 -4.02 -4.91
CA VAL A 26 -8.39 -2.73 -4.23
C VAL A 26 -9.85 -2.71 -3.78
N PRO A 27 -10.19 -2.28 -2.54
CA PRO A 27 -11.55 -2.40 -2.00
C PRO A 27 -12.45 -1.26 -2.48
N LEU A 28 -12.42 -0.95 -3.77
CA LEU A 28 -13.27 0.07 -4.38
C LEU A 28 -14.14 -0.58 -5.46
N GLY A 29 -15.46 -0.54 -5.27
CA GLY A 29 -16.42 -0.96 -6.27
C GLY A 29 -16.49 0.00 -7.46
N ILE A 30 -17.18 -0.41 -8.51
CA ILE A 30 -17.33 0.37 -9.77
C ILE A 30 -17.97 1.76 -9.56
N PHE A 31 -18.81 1.91 -8.54
CA PHE A 31 -19.42 3.20 -8.14
C PHE A 31 -18.63 3.93 -7.03
N GLY A 32 -17.41 3.48 -6.73
CA GLY A 32 -16.52 4.08 -5.74
C GLY A 32 -16.94 3.85 -4.28
N GLY A 33 -17.86 2.93 -4.00
CA GLY A 33 -18.11 2.45 -2.64
C GLY A 33 -17.00 1.50 -2.15
N PHE A 34 -16.86 1.32 -0.84
CA PHE A 34 -15.96 0.29 -0.32
C PHE A 34 -16.52 -1.11 -0.61
N THR A 35 -15.68 -1.99 -1.15
CA THR A 35 -16.00 -3.43 -1.21
C THR A 35 -15.60 -4.06 0.11
N THR A 36 -16.58 -4.57 0.85
CA THR A 36 -16.39 -5.13 2.21
C THR A 36 -16.97 -6.52 2.33
N SER A 37 -16.38 -7.38 3.15
CA SER A 37 -16.97 -8.63 3.62
C SER A 37 -17.43 -8.44 5.07
N HIS A 38 -18.70 -8.70 5.36
CA HIS A 38 -19.29 -8.48 6.69
C HIS A 38 -19.02 -7.04 7.23
N GLY A 39 -19.13 -6.04 6.36
CA GLY A 39 -18.89 -4.62 6.70
C GLY A 39 -17.42 -4.21 6.81
N ARG A 40 -16.46 -5.16 6.80
CA ARG A 40 -15.03 -4.89 6.97
C ARG A 40 -14.22 -5.14 5.70
N LEU A 41 -13.09 -4.44 5.55
CA LEU A 41 -12.08 -4.67 4.51
C LEU A 41 -10.73 -4.98 5.15
N ASN A 42 -9.89 -5.79 4.50
CA ASN A 42 -8.57 -6.11 5.05
C ASN A 42 -7.55 -5.03 4.64
N ALA A 43 -7.29 -4.07 5.53
CA ALA A 43 -6.42 -2.92 5.28
C ALA A 43 -4.97 -3.33 4.99
N LYS A 44 -4.48 -4.39 5.62
CA LYS A 44 -3.14 -4.92 5.37
C LYS A 44 -3.02 -5.52 3.97
N LYS A 45 -3.94 -6.42 3.58
CA LYS A 45 -3.92 -7.11 2.30
C LYS A 45 -4.18 -6.15 1.14
N LEU A 46 -5.14 -5.26 1.29
CA LEU A 46 -5.65 -4.41 0.20
C LEU A 46 -4.98 -3.04 0.15
N GLY A 47 -4.26 -2.65 1.20
CA GLY A 47 -3.63 -1.34 1.34
C GLY A 47 -2.12 -1.42 1.56
N LEU A 48 -1.70 -1.89 2.74
CA LEU A 48 -0.27 -1.90 3.12
C LEU A 48 0.57 -2.81 2.24
N LEU A 49 0.08 -4.02 1.93
CA LEU A 49 0.83 -5.00 1.15
C LEU A 49 1.14 -4.49 -0.28
N PRO A 50 0.20 -3.93 -1.05
CA PRO A 50 0.49 -3.29 -2.33
C PRO A 50 1.57 -2.20 -2.23
N LEU A 51 1.45 -1.28 -1.27
CA LEU A 51 2.42 -0.17 -1.09
C LEU A 51 3.82 -0.71 -0.76
N VAL A 52 3.92 -1.61 0.21
CA VAL A 52 5.22 -2.19 0.63
C VAL A 52 5.84 -3.00 -0.51
N THR A 53 5.04 -3.77 -1.24
CA THR A 53 5.53 -4.60 -2.34
C THR A 53 6.01 -3.75 -3.52
N ALA A 54 5.28 -2.68 -3.86
CA ALA A 54 5.69 -1.72 -4.87
C ALA A 54 7.01 -1.02 -4.52
N ALA A 55 7.15 -0.54 -3.28
CA ALA A 55 8.39 0.06 -2.79
C ALA A 55 9.57 -0.91 -2.93
N ARG A 56 9.38 -2.18 -2.53
CA ARG A 56 10.41 -3.21 -2.62
C ARG A 56 10.78 -3.53 -4.07
N ALA A 57 9.80 -3.70 -4.95
CA ALA A 57 10.03 -4.00 -6.35
C ALA A 57 10.82 -2.90 -7.05
N LYS A 58 10.42 -1.63 -6.84
CA LYS A 58 11.13 -0.48 -7.40
C LYS A 58 12.53 -0.33 -6.79
N ALA A 59 12.69 -0.53 -5.48
CA ALA A 59 13.99 -0.44 -4.81
C ALA A 59 14.98 -1.49 -5.33
N VAL A 60 14.54 -2.74 -5.55
CA VAL A 60 15.37 -3.78 -6.16
C VAL A 60 15.84 -3.34 -7.55
N ARG A 61 14.93 -2.86 -8.41
CA ARG A 61 15.29 -2.37 -9.75
C ARG A 61 16.27 -1.20 -9.71
N GLY A 62 16.13 -0.31 -8.73
CA GLY A 62 17.01 0.85 -8.51
C GLY A 62 18.29 0.55 -7.73
N ARG A 63 18.56 -0.71 -7.34
CA ARG A 63 19.68 -1.11 -6.47
C ARG A 63 19.73 -0.32 -5.14
N ILE A 64 18.57 -0.03 -4.58
CA ILE A 64 18.44 0.68 -3.30
C ILE A 64 18.46 -0.32 -2.15
N GLU A 65 19.37 -0.09 -1.19
CA GLU A 65 19.65 -1.05 -0.11
C GLU A 65 18.85 -0.81 1.18
N VAL A 66 18.25 0.36 1.36
CA VAL A 66 17.45 0.66 2.55
C VAL A 66 16.25 -0.29 2.66
N THR A 67 15.90 -0.65 3.89
CA THR A 67 14.95 -1.74 4.17
C THR A 67 13.55 -1.23 4.53
N GLY A 68 13.46 -0.05 5.15
CA GLY A 68 12.21 0.62 5.50
C GLY A 68 11.39 1.02 4.27
N THR A 69 10.07 0.89 4.33
CA THR A 69 9.19 1.24 3.20
C THR A 69 9.24 2.73 2.88
N THR A 70 9.20 3.59 3.89
CA THR A 70 9.34 5.05 3.74
C THR A 70 10.72 5.39 3.18
N ASP A 71 11.79 4.82 3.76
CA ASP A 71 13.16 5.06 3.31
C ASP A 71 13.36 4.65 1.84
N ARG A 72 12.79 3.52 1.42
CA ARG A 72 12.82 3.07 0.02
C ARG A 72 12.15 4.07 -0.90
N TYR A 73 10.98 4.57 -0.53
CA TYR A 73 10.28 5.56 -1.36
C TYR A 73 11.05 6.87 -1.46
N THR A 74 11.64 7.35 -0.36
CA THR A 74 12.51 8.53 -0.35
C THR A 74 13.74 8.33 -1.22
N ALA A 75 14.44 7.20 -1.08
CA ALA A 75 15.61 6.87 -1.90
C ALA A 75 15.26 6.73 -3.38
N LEU A 76 14.09 6.18 -3.71
CA LEU A 76 13.59 6.07 -5.09
C LEU A 76 13.31 7.44 -5.71
N GLN A 77 12.76 8.37 -4.94
CA GLN A 77 12.59 9.76 -5.37
C GLN A 77 13.93 10.45 -5.59
N SER A 78 14.88 10.26 -4.67
CA SER A 78 16.22 10.86 -4.78
C SER A 78 17.00 10.32 -6.00
N ALA A 79 16.72 9.08 -6.40
CA ALA A 79 17.25 8.45 -7.61
C ALA A 79 16.47 8.81 -8.90
N GLY A 80 15.46 9.68 -8.83
CA GLY A 80 14.65 10.10 -9.99
C GLY A 80 13.67 9.04 -10.51
N VAL A 81 13.43 7.96 -9.76
CA VAL A 81 12.54 6.84 -10.15
C VAL A 81 11.06 7.15 -9.86
N ILE A 82 10.78 8.06 -8.93
CA ILE A 82 9.44 8.49 -8.52
C ILE A 82 9.40 10.02 -8.49
N HIS A 83 8.33 10.62 -9.01
CA HIS A 83 8.13 12.07 -8.97
C HIS A 83 7.85 12.52 -7.52
N PRO A 84 8.31 13.72 -7.09
CA PRO A 84 8.07 14.19 -5.71
C PRO A 84 6.59 14.20 -5.29
N GLU A 85 5.68 14.55 -6.20
CA GLU A 85 4.23 14.54 -5.92
C GLU A 85 3.68 13.13 -5.67
N ASP A 86 4.20 12.12 -6.38
CA ASP A 86 3.83 10.72 -6.19
C ASP A 86 4.33 10.21 -4.84
N LEU A 87 5.55 10.62 -4.43
CA LEU A 87 6.11 10.26 -3.12
C LEU A 87 5.19 10.68 -1.98
N THR A 88 4.81 11.96 -1.94
CA THR A 88 3.92 12.50 -0.90
C THR A 88 2.61 11.71 -0.84
N GLY A 89 1.98 11.48 -1.99
CA GLY A 89 0.73 10.72 -2.04
C GLY A 89 0.85 9.27 -1.58
N LEU A 90 1.97 8.60 -1.86
CA LEU A 90 2.22 7.23 -1.44
C LEU A 90 2.46 7.12 0.07
N LEU A 91 3.20 8.06 0.64
CA LEU A 91 3.42 8.13 2.08
C LEU A 91 2.13 8.46 2.83
N GLU A 92 1.35 9.42 2.35
CA GLU A 92 0.02 9.74 2.89
C GLU A 92 -0.91 8.52 2.85
N ALA A 93 -0.89 7.74 1.76
CA ALA A 93 -1.69 6.53 1.65
C ALA A 93 -1.23 5.46 2.66
N LEU A 94 0.09 5.28 2.84
CA LEU A 94 0.64 4.34 3.82
C LEU A 94 0.21 4.70 5.25
N GLU A 95 0.38 5.97 5.63
CA GLU A 95 0.00 6.49 6.93
C GLU A 95 -1.50 6.39 7.17
N THR A 96 -2.31 6.77 6.17
CA THR A 96 -3.77 6.67 6.24
C THR A 96 -4.19 5.22 6.51
N ILE A 97 -3.71 4.26 5.72
CA ILE A 97 -4.11 2.85 5.87
C ILE A 97 -3.68 2.31 7.25
N LEU A 98 -2.47 2.65 7.69
CA LEU A 98 -1.94 2.23 8.97
C LEU A 98 -2.77 2.81 10.13
N ALA A 99 -3.10 4.10 10.08
CA ALA A 99 -3.89 4.79 11.09
C ALA A 99 -5.28 4.14 11.24
N PHE A 100 -6.01 3.93 10.15
CA PHE A 100 -7.33 3.27 10.20
C PHE A 100 -7.26 1.85 10.76
N MET A 101 -6.21 1.10 10.42
CA MET A 101 -6.02 -0.25 10.96
C MET A 101 -5.76 -0.21 12.47
N LEU A 102 -4.89 0.68 12.95
CA LEU A 102 -4.58 0.81 14.37
C LEU A 102 -5.78 1.30 15.18
N GLU A 103 -6.51 2.31 14.68
CA GLU A 103 -7.71 2.83 15.34
C GLU A 103 -8.79 1.75 15.47
N GLN A 104 -9.01 0.95 14.42
CA GLN A 104 -9.94 -0.17 14.50
C GLN A 104 -9.46 -1.25 15.48
N GLN A 105 -8.15 -1.54 15.53
CA GLN A 105 -7.61 -2.51 16.47
C GLN A 105 -7.80 -2.07 17.92
N LEU A 106 -7.60 -0.78 18.21
CA LEU A 106 -7.89 -0.21 19.53
C LEU A 106 -9.37 -0.37 19.89
N ALA A 107 -10.27 0.03 18.98
CA ALA A 107 -11.71 -0.12 19.20
C ALA A 107 -12.14 -1.59 19.37
N ASP A 108 -11.52 -2.53 18.65
CA ASP A 108 -11.76 -3.97 18.81
C ASP A 108 -11.30 -4.46 20.19
N ILE A 109 -10.10 -4.04 20.64
CA ILE A 109 -9.56 -4.40 21.96
C ILE A 109 -10.49 -3.89 23.07
N ASP A 110 -10.93 -2.63 23.00
CA ASP A 110 -11.86 -2.05 23.98
C ASP A 110 -13.21 -2.78 24.02
N ALA A 111 -13.63 -3.38 22.90
CA ALA A 111 -14.85 -4.17 22.78
C ALA A 111 -14.66 -5.67 23.08
N GLY A 112 -13.46 -6.11 23.49
CA GLY A 112 -13.15 -7.53 23.73
C GLY A 112 -13.08 -8.40 22.46
N ILE A 113 -12.98 -7.77 21.29
CA ILE A 113 -12.84 -8.42 19.99
C ILE A 113 -11.34 -8.61 19.70
N LYS A 114 -10.95 -9.80 19.23
CA LYS A 114 -9.56 -10.07 18.84
C LYS A 114 -9.12 -9.12 17.71
N PRO A 115 -8.05 -8.31 17.89
CA PRO A 115 -7.60 -7.37 16.88
C PRO A 115 -7.15 -8.10 15.60
N SER A 116 -7.42 -7.48 14.45
CA SER A 116 -7.07 -8.02 13.14
C SER A 116 -6.70 -6.91 12.16
N ALA A 117 -6.38 -7.25 10.91
CA ALA A 117 -6.14 -6.26 9.86
C ALA A 117 -7.44 -5.72 9.20
N ASN A 118 -8.61 -6.10 9.72
CA ASN A 118 -9.89 -5.76 9.12
C ASN A 118 -10.40 -4.42 9.68
N VAL A 119 -10.73 -3.48 8.80
CA VAL A 119 -11.25 -2.14 9.12
C VAL A 119 -12.70 -2.06 8.69
N GLU A 120 -13.58 -1.48 9.52
CA GLU A 120 -14.97 -1.17 9.16
C GLU A 120 -15.09 0.29 8.72
N PRO A 121 -15.06 0.61 7.41
CA PRO A 121 -14.96 2.01 6.97
C PRO A 121 -16.14 2.86 7.39
N ARG A 122 -17.34 2.25 7.47
CA ARG A 122 -18.60 2.94 7.77
C ARG A 122 -18.69 3.40 9.23
N LYS A 123 -17.84 2.92 10.13
CA LYS A 123 -17.73 3.41 11.52
C LYS A 123 -17.08 4.78 11.62
N PHE A 124 -16.32 5.20 10.60
CA PHE A 124 -15.64 6.49 10.60
C PHE A 124 -16.54 7.59 10.03
N PRO A 125 -16.37 8.85 10.46
CA PRO A 125 -17.06 9.99 9.84
C PRO A 125 -16.83 10.09 8.33
N VAL A 126 -17.77 10.70 7.61
CA VAL A 126 -17.74 10.79 6.13
C VAL A 126 -16.44 11.39 5.59
N TYR A 127 -15.88 12.41 6.25
CA TYR A 127 -14.61 13.02 5.82
C TYR A 127 -13.44 12.02 5.88
N ARG A 128 -13.41 11.17 6.92
CA ARG A 128 -12.41 10.10 7.07
C ARG A 128 -12.64 8.99 6.06
N GLN A 129 -13.87 8.60 5.80
CA GLN A 129 -14.18 7.67 4.71
C GLN A 129 -13.64 8.16 3.36
N ARG A 130 -13.77 9.46 3.07
CA ARG A 130 -13.19 10.07 1.86
C ARG A 130 -11.66 9.99 1.85
N MET A 131 -11.00 10.23 2.98
CA MET A 131 -9.55 10.09 3.13
C MET A 131 -9.08 8.66 2.85
N LEU A 132 -9.73 7.66 3.46
CA LEU A 132 -9.43 6.25 3.22
C LEU A 132 -9.67 5.85 1.75
N LYS A 133 -10.74 6.36 1.13
CA LYS A 133 -11.02 6.15 -0.28
C LYS A 133 -9.95 6.77 -1.19
N SER A 134 -9.48 7.98 -0.88
CA SER A 134 -8.39 8.63 -1.61
C SER A 134 -7.11 7.79 -1.54
N ALA A 135 -6.76 7.27 -0.36
CA ALA A 135 -5.61 6.36 -0.21
C ALA A 135 -5.74 5.12 -1.12
N PHE A 136 -6.89 4.45 -1.15
CA PHE A 136 -7.10 3.32 -2.05
C PHE A 136 -7.11 3.70 -3.54
N GLN A 137 -7.55 4.90 -3.90
CA GLN A 137 -7.45 5.40 -5.27
C GLN A 137 -5.99 5.58 -5.69
N ARG A 138 -5.15 6.13 -4.82
CA ARG A 138 -3.69 6.25 -5.07
C ARG A 138 -3.05 4.87 -5.25
N ILE A 139 -3.43 3.89 -4.43
CA ILE A 139 -2.95 2.50 -4.57
C ILE A 139 -3.37 1.91 -5.91
N ARG A 140 -4.61 2.14 -6.36
CA ARG A 140 -5.08 1.69 -7.67
C ARG A 140 -4.23 2.28 -8.81
N THR A 141 -3.92 3.59 -8.74
CA THR A 141 -3.05 4.25 -9.73
C THR A 141 -1.64 3.67 -9.70
N LEU A 142 -1.04 3.50 -8.51
CA LEU A 142 0.27 2.87 -8.36
C LEU A 142 0.32 1.49 -9.02
N LYS A 143 -0.70 0.65 -8.78
CA LYS A 143 -0.79 -0.68 -9.38
C LYS A 143 -0.86 -0.63 -10.91
N ALA A 144 -1.55 0.36 -11.48
CA ALA A 144 -1.64 0.55 -12.92
C ALA A 144 -0.30 0.99 -13.54
N LEU A 145 0.50 1.78 -12.81
CA LEU A 145 1.85 2.21 -13.24
C LEU A 145 2.92 1.12 -13.08
N MET A 146 2.60 0.02 -12.42
CA MET A 146 3.46 -1.16 -12.33
C MET A 146 3.19 -2.18 -13.45
N ALA A 147 2.33 -1.83 -14.41
CA ALA A 147 2.00 -2.64 -15.57
C ALA A 147 3.01 -2.53 -16.71
#